data_AF-A0A381IC33-F1
#
_entry.id   AF-A0A381IC33-F1
#
_cell.length_a   1.000
_cell.length_b   1.000
_cell.length_c   1.000
_cell.angle_alpha   90.00
_cell.angle_beta   90.00
_cell.angle_gamma   90.00
#
_symmetry.space_group_name_H-M   'P 1'
#
loop_
_entity.id
_entity.type
_entity.pdbx_description
1 polymer ?
#
loop_
_entity_poly.entity_id
_entity_poly.type
_entity_poly.pdbx_seq_one_letter_code
_entity_poly.pdbx_strand_id
1 'polypeptide(L)'
;MDGVFATNVKKVNMIYGICTFTTSKMLNSNHFFLTSKKEQRGALCITIDAYGRIINVINTHLGLDRQERAKQLDEIIDYRNRLVGIVILCGDFNEKKCLFKYV
;
A
#
# COMPACT_ATOMS: atom_id res chain seq x y z
N MET A 1 16.75 11.79 2.04
CA MET A 1 16.11 10.48 2.30
C MET A 1 14.76 10.82 2.87
N ASP A 2 13.70 10.38 2.19
CA ASP A 2 12.33 10.69 2.55
C ASP A 2 11.66 9.43 3.11
N GLY A 3 10.66 9.62 3.96
CA GLY A 3 9.91 8.50 4.52
C GLY A 3 8.56 8.93 5.07
N VAL A 4 7.59 8.04 4.99
CA VAL A 4 6.24 8.25 5.50
C VAL A 4 5.80 7.03 6.29
N PHE A 5 5.31 7.27 7.49
CA PHE A 5 4.65 6.28 8.32
C PHE A 5 3.13 6.52 8.31
N ALA A 6 2.38 5.54 7.83
CA ALA A 6 0.93 5.53 7.79
C ALA A 6 0.37 4.69 8.93
N THR A 7 -0.29 5.33 9.89
CA THR A 7 -0.86 4.64 11.06
C THR A 7 -2.16 3.93 10.67
N ASN A 8 -2.17 2.60 10.75
CA ASN A 8 -3.38 1.81 10.53
C ASN A 8 -4.17 1.59 11.83
N VAL A 9 -3.46 1.41 12.94
CA VAL A 9 -4.05 1.17 14.26
C VAL A 9 -3.44 2.16 15.24
N LYS A 10 -4.30 2.91 15.94
CA LYS A 10 -3.91 3.80 17.03
C LYS A 10 -4.70 3.47 18.28
N LYS A 11 -4.03 2.87 19.27
CA LYS A 11 -4.54 2.63 20.63
C LYS A 11 -3.56 3.21 21.64
N VAL A 12 -3.99 3.35 22.89
CA VAL A 12 -3.28 4.07 23.98
C VAL A 12 -1.78 3.70 24.08
N ASN A 13 -1.41 2.44 23.85
CA ASN A 13 -0.01 1.96 23.88
C ASN A 13 0.44 1.21 22.61
N MET A 14 -0.29 1.34 21.50
CA MET A 14 -0.08 0.53 20.31
C MET A 14 -0.31 1.38 19.06
N ILE A 15 0.77 1.66 18.34
CA ILE A 15 0.73 2.34 17.05
C ILE A 15 1.35 1.40 16.02
N TYR A 16 0.52 0.87 15.14
CA TYR A 16 0.95 -0.01 14.05
C TYR A 16 0.53 0.57 12.71
N GLY A 17 1.29 0.25 11.68
CA GLY A 17 1.12 0.88 10.40
C GLY A 17 2.09 0.35 9.35
N ILE A 18 2.14 1.09 8.25
CA ILE A 18 3.01 0.81 7.13
C ILE A 18 3.98 1.97 7.00
N CYS A 19 5.27 1.67 6.84
CA CYS A 19 6.29 2.67 6.58
C CYS A 19 6.91 2.42 5.21
N THR A 20 7.12 3.48 4.45
CA THR A 20 7.87 3.42 3.19
C THR A 20 8.96 4.49 3.21
N PHE A 21 10.21 4.07 2.97
CA PHE A 21 11.37 4.94 2.85
C PHE A 21 11.87 4.97 1.41
N THR A 22 12.44 6.09 0.99
CA THR A 22 13.03 6.25 -0.34
C THR A 22 14.24 7.17 -0.32
N THR A 23 15.21 6.89 -1.20
CA THR A 23 16.32 7.79 -1.51
C THR A 23 16.00 8.75 -2.66
N SER A 24 14.97 8.44 -3.45
CA SER A 24 14.46 9.29 -4.52
C SER A 24 13.59 10.42 -3.97
N LYS A 25 13.42 11.50 -4.73
CA LYS A 25 12.59 12.64 -4.32
C LYS A 25 11.13 12.22 -4.23
N MET A 26 10.54 12.33 -3.04
CA MET A 26 9.11 12.13 -2.86
C MET A 26 8.34 13.36 -3.35
N LEU A 27 7.34 13.13 -4.20
CA LEU A 27 6.46 14.16 -4.74
C LEU A 27 5.13 14.22 -3.98
N ASN A 28 4.61 13.07 -3.56
CA ASN A 28 3.35 12.97 -2.84
C ASN A 28 3.30 11.70 -1.97
N SER A 29 2.42 11.69 -0.98
CA SER A 29 2.08 10.50 -0.20
C SER A 29 0.59 10.47 0.10
N ASN A 30 -0.03 9.30 -0.05
CA ASN A 30 -1.45 9.10 0.25
C ASN A 30 -1.63 7.80 1.03
N HIS A 31 -2.25 7.90 2.19
CA HIS A 31 -2.65 6.76 3.03
C HIS A 31 -4.15 6.58 2.93
N PHE A 32 -4.60 5.33 2.78
CA PHE A 32 -6.01 4.98 2.82
C PHE A 32 -6.23 3.67 3.55
N PHE A 33 -7.38 3.57 4.22
CA PHE A 33 -7.82 2.36 4.88
C PHE A 33 -8.41 1.39 3.87
N LEU A 34 -8.22 0.10 4.15
CA LEU A 34 -8.81 -0.99 3.39
C LEU A 34 -9.93 -1.63 4.21
N THR A 35 -10.92 -2.22 3.53
CA THR A 35 -11.98 -2.97 4.19
C THR A 35 -11.35 -4.07 5.05
N SER A 36 -11.68 -4.06 6.35
CA SER A 36 -11.01 -4.88 7.36
C SER A 36 -12.03 -5.55 8.28
N LYS A 37 -11.79 -6.82 8.65
CA LYS A 37 -12.66 -7.59 9.56
C LYS A 37 -12.25 -7.45 11.03
N LYS A 38 -10.94 -7.47 11.31
CA LYS A 38 -10.38 -7.44 12.68
C LYS A 38 -9.51 -6.21 12.89
N GLU A 39 -8.21 -6.37 12.73
CA GLU A 39 -7.26 -5.27 12.78
C GLU A 39 -7.43 -4.41 11.52
N GLN A 40 -7.47 -3.08 11.70
CA GLN A 40 -7.54 -2.16 10.58
C GLN A 40 -6.31 -2.31 9.69
N ARG A 41 -6.53 -2.60 8.41
CA ARG A 41 -5.51 -2.62 7.36
C ARG A 41 -5.56 -1.35 6.53
N GLY A 42 -4.50 -1.11 5.78
CA GLY A 42 -4.39 0.07 4.93
C GLY A 42 -3.35 -0.13 3.84
N ALA A 43 -3.25 0.86 2.97
CA ALA A 43 -2.17 0.97 2.01
C ALA A 43 -1.60 2.39 2.04
N LEU A 44 -0.29 2.48 1.85
CA LEU A 44 0.44 3.74 1.73
C LEU A 44 1.01 3.81 0.31
N CYS A 45 0.52 4.76 -0.48
CA CYS A 45 1.09 5.10 -1.76
C CYS A 45 2.05 6.29 -1.61
N ILE A 46 3.31 6.14 -2.01
CA ILE A 46 4.20 7.28 -2.24
C ILE A 46 4.40 7.45 -3.75
N THR A 47 4.39 8.69 -4.21
CA THR A 47 4.78 9.05 -5.57
C THR A 47 6.17 9.63 -5.52
N ILE A 48 7.09 9.07 -6.31
CA ILE A 48 8.49 9.50 -6.37
C ILE A 48 8.86 9.90 -7.80
N ASP A 49 9.80 10.83 -7.91
CA ASP A 49 10.56 11.06 -9.14
C ASP A 49 11.87 10.29 -9.06
N ALA A 50 11.98 9.24 -9.86
CA ALA A 50 13.20 8.46 -10.01
C ALA A 50 13.76 8.69 -11.43
N TYR A 51 14.75 9.58 -11.53
CA TYR A 51 15.44 9.91 -12.78
C TYR A 51 14.49 10.40 -13.90
N GLY A 52 13.55 11.27 -13.57
CA GLY A 52 12.57 11.85 -14.51
C GLY A 52 11.38 10.93 -14.79
N ARG A 53 11.23 9.83 -14.05
CA ARG A 53 10.11 8.90 -14.16
C ARG A 53 9.24 8.97 -12.91
N ILE A 54 7.94 9.14 -13.12
CA ILE A 54 6.94 9.07 -12.06
C ILE A 54 6.69 7.60 -11.72
N ILE A 55 7.02 7.23 -10.48
CA ILE A 55 6.79 5.90 -9.94
C ILE A 55 5.90 6.03 -8.70
N ASN A 56 4.81 5.27 -8.67
CA ASN A 56 3.92 5.15 -7.52
C ASN A 56 4.18 3.81 -6.82
N VAL A 57 4.58 3.85 -5.56
CA VAL A 57 4.83 2.66 -4.75
C VAL A 57 3.71 2.53 -3.74
N ILE A 58 2.83 1.55 -3.95
CA ILE A 58 1.75 1.19 -3.04
C ILE A 58 2.24 0.05 -2.15
N ASN A 59 2.50 0.37 -0.88
CA ASN A 59 2.91 -0.59 0.14
C ASN A 59 1.70 -0.95 1.01
N THR A 60 1.45 -2.24 1.22
CA THR A 60 0.30 -2.72 2.00
C THR A 60 0.63 -3.94 2.87
N HIS A 61 -0.23 -4.21 3.85
CA HIS A 61 -0.24 -5.45 4.62
C HIS A 61 -1.69 -5.95 4.67
N LEU A 62 -2.01 -6.98 3.88
CA LEU A 62 -3.38 -7.43 3.67
C LEU A 62 -3.92 -8.26 4.85
N GLY A 63 -5.23 -8.51 4.83
CA GLY A 63 -5.92 -9.37 5.79
C GLY A 63 -5.47 -10.83 5.74
N LEU A 64 -5.72 -11.56 6.83
CA LEU A 64 -5.43 -12.99 6.91
C LEU A 64 -6.51 -13.85 6.25
N ASP A 65 -7.72 -13.31 6.11
CA ASP A 65 -8.84 -13.98 5.46
C ASP A 65 -8.82 -13.80 3.94
N ARG A 66 -9.11 -14.87 3.20
CA ARG A 66 -9.01 -14.86 1.73
C ARG A 66 -10.01 -13.91 1.06
N GLN A 67 -11.24 -13.84 1.56
CA GLN A 67 -12.27 -12.96 0.99
C GLN A 67 -11.95 -11.50 1.30
N GLU A 68 -11.49 -11.23 2.53
CA GLU A 68 -10.96 -9.92 2.92
C GLU A 68 -9.83 -9.49 1.98
N ARG A 69 -8.81 -10.33 1.74
CA ARG A 69 -7.73 -10.01 0.79
C ARG A 69 -8.23 -9.69 -0.61
N ALA A 70 -9.16 -10.48 -1.14
CA ALA A 70 -9.71 -10.24 -2.47
C ALA A 70 -10.37 -8.85 -2.55
N LYS A 71 -11.19 -8.50 -1.56
CA LYS A 71 -11.83 -7.18 -1.49
C LYS A 71 -10.81 -6.04 -1.38
N GLN A 72 -9.79 -6.23 -0.55
CA GLN A 72 -8.71 -5.24 -0.37
C GLN A 72 -7.89 -5.05 -1.65
N LEU A 73 -7.64 -6.14 -2.40
CA LEU A 73 -6.99 -6.06 -3.71
C LEU A 73 -7.84 -5.28 -4.71
N ASP A 74 -9.16 -5.49 -4.75
CA ASP A 74 -10.07 -4.72 -5.60
C ASP A 74 -9.99 -3.21 -5.29
N GLU A 75 -9.97 -2.85 -3.99
CA GLU A 75 -9.82 -1.45 -3.54
C GLU A 75 -8.48 -0.84 -3.98
N ILE A 76 -7.40 -1.61 -3.90
CA ILE A 76 -6.07 -1.19 -4.35
C ILE A 76 -6.02 -1.04 -5.88
N ILE A 77 -6.66 -1.96 -6.63
CA ILE A 77 -6.72 -1.89 -8.09
C ILE A 77 -7.51 -0.66 -8.53
N ASP A 78 -8.64 -0.37 -7.88
CA ASP A 78 -9.42 0.84 -8.13
C ASP A 78 -8.63 2.13 -7.82
N TYR A 79 -7.87 2.13 -6.74
CA TYR A 79 -6.93 3.23 -6.45
C TYR A 79 -5.84 3.35 -7.53
N ARG A 80 -5.22 2.23 -7.91
CA ARG A 80 -4.19 2.15 -8.95
C ARG A 80 -4.69 2.69 -10.30
N ASN A 81 -5.94 2.45 -10.66
CA ASN A 81 -6.51 2.89 -11.94
C ASN A 81 -6.65 4.42 -12.06
N ARG A 82 -6.54 5.14 -10.94
CA ARG A 82 -6.54 6.61 -10.89
C ARG A 82 -5.14 7.23 -10.96
N LEU A 83 -4.09 6.41 -10.95
CA LEU A 83 -2.70 6.87 -10.96
C LEU A 83 -2.13 6.90 -12.38
N VAL A 84 -1.23 7.85 -12.61
CA VAL A 84 -0.43 7.95 -13.85
C VAL A 84 1.02 7.55 -13.56
N GLY A 85 1.67 6.91 -14.53
CA GLY A 85 3.06 6.47 -14.43
C GLY A 85 3.19 4.99 -14.05
N ILE A 86 4.39 4.60 -13.63
CA ILE A 86 4.67 3.22 -13.21
C ILE A 86 4.04 3.00 -11.84
N VAL A 87 3.40 1.84 -11.63
CA VAL A 87 2.82 1.47 -10.34
C VAL A 87 3.45 0.18 -9.86
N ILE A 88 4.03 0.22 -8.67
CA ILE A 88 4.58 -0.92 -7.94
C ILE A 88 3.66 -1.20 -6.77
N LEU A 89 3.06 -2.38 -6.74
CA LEU A 89 2.32 -2.87 -5.57
C LEU A 89 3.21 -3.86 -4.81
N CYS A 90 3.44 -3.59 -3.53
CA CYS A 90 4.32 -4.39 -2.68
C CYS A 90 3.83 -4.46 -1.22
N GLY A 91 4.56 -5.23 -0.42
CA GLY A 91 4.30 -5.43 1.01
C GLY A 91 3.96 -6.88 1.34
N ASP A 92 3.28 -7.11 2.45
CA ASP A 92 2.88 -8.43 2.90
C ASP A 92 1.44 -8.75 2.46
N PHE A 93 1.31 -9.58 1.43
CA PHE A 93 0.02 -9.99 0.92
C PHE A 93 -0.64 -11.13 1.71
N ASN A 94 0.02 -11.70 2.73
CA ASN A 94 -0.49 -12.83 3.51
C ASN A 94 -0.98 -14.01 2.64
N GLU A 95 -0.29 -14.27 1.53
CA GLU A 95 -0.61 -15.33 0.58
C GLU A 95 0.63 -16.14 0.22
N LYS A 96 0.49 -17.48 0.20
CA LYS A 96 1.63 -18.40 -0.02
C LYS A 96 1.97 -18.55 -1.51
N LYS A 97 1.04 -18.23 -2.41
CA LYS A 97 1.21 -18.27 -3.86
C LYS A 97 0.68 -16.99 -4.48
N CYS A 98 1.56 -16.01 -4.69
CA CYS A 98 1.26 -14.87 -5.53
C CYS A 98 1.37 -15.28 -7.00
N LEU A 99 0.34 -15.94 -7.54
CA LEU A 99 0.17 -16.04 -8.99
C LEU A 99 -0.49 -14.76 -9.47
N PHE A 100 0.31 -13.76 -9.82
CA PHE A 100 -0.17 -12.62 -10.60
C PHE A 100 -0.49 -13.12 -12.00
N LYS A 101 -1.75 -13.53 -12.23
CA LYS A 101 -2.29 -13.56 -13.60
C LYS A 101 -2.50 -12.11 -14.00
N TYR A 102 -1.53 -11.54 -14.70
CA TYR A 102 -1.72 -10.30 -15.43
C TYR A 102 -2.92 -10.51 -16.37
N VAL A 103 -3.95 -9.67 -16.20
CA VAL A 103 -5.02 -9.46 -17.17
C VAL A 103 -4.58 -8.35 -18.10
#